data_AF-A0A5C9B233-F1
#
_entry.id   AF-A0A5C9B233-F1
#
_cell.length_a   1.000
_cell.length_b   1.000
_cell.length_c   1.000
_cell.angle_alpha   90.00
_cell.angle_beta   90.00
_cell.angle_gamma   90.00
#
_symmetry.space_group_name_H-M   'P 1'
#
loop_
_entity.id
_entity.type
_entity.pdbx_description
1 polymer ?
#
loop_
_entity_poly.entity_id
_entity_poly.type
_entity_poly.pdbx_seq_one_letter_code
_entity_poly.pdbx_strand_id
1 'polypeptide(L)'
;MLRSRVRYKAFTLIELLVVIAIIAVLIALLLPAVQQAREAARRSQCRGNLKQIGLALHNYLDQSKVFPPSRLNVGIVGWNYGGSNKTPLRYTNASGWTMLLPFLDQGAMYKAYDHKAAASWSYVYGVYSPPDMEGNPDTVNAKIIKTRLPIFECPSDPNPNFYPNIDQYYSISSTTSGGARTNYDFNIQYLEYYYQGCAF
;
A
#
# COMPACT_ATOMS: atom_id res chain seq x y z
N MET A 1 -42.30 16.81 -59.99
CA MET A 1 -41.74 16.36 -58.70
C MET A 1 -41.69 14.83 -58.67
N LEU A 2 -40.54 14.23 -59.00
CA LEU A 2 -40.37 12.77 -58.99
C LEU A 2 -39.93 12.31 -57.58
N ARG A 3 -40.85 11.68 -56.85
CA ARG A 3 -40.64 11.22 -55.48
C ARG A 3 -39.94 9.86 -55.52
N SER A 4 -38.62 9.85 -55.28
CA SER A 4 -37.83 8.63 -55.13
C SER A 4 -38.41 7.80 -53.97
N ARG A 5 -38.96 6.62 -54.28
CA ARG A 5 -39.39 5.66 -53.25
C ARG A 5 -38.15 4.99 -52.67
N VAL A 6 -37.78 5.39 -51.46
CA VAL A 6 -36.77 4.68 -50.67
C VAL A 6 -37.30 3.28 -50.39
N ARG A 7 -36.67 2.27 -50.98
CA ARG A 7 -37.05 0.87 -50.86
C ARG A 7 -36.43 0.33 -49.57
N TYR A 8 -37.19 0.30 -48.48
CA TYR A 8 -36.77 -0.37 -47.25
C TYR A 8 -36.69 -1.87 -47.52
N LYS A 9 -35.50 -2.47 -47.38
CA LYS A 9 -35.35 -3.92 -47.38
C LYS A 9 -35.97 -4.44 -46.09
N ALA A 10 -37.02 -5.25 -46.20
CA ALA A 10 -37.59 -5.96 -45.06
C ALA A 10 -36.57 -7.04 -44.62
N PHE A 11 -36.14 -6.97 -43.37
CA PHE A 11 -35.19 -7.92 -42.78
C PHE A 11 -35.95 -9.15 -42.30
N THR A 12 -35.49 -10.35 -42.64
CA THR A 12 -36.16 -11.57 -42.16
C THR A 12 -35.75 -11.87 -40.71
N LEU A 13 -36.68 -12.40 -39.90
CA LEU A 13 -36.41 -12.76 -38.50
C LEU A 13 -35.22 -13.74 -38.40
N ILE A 14 -35.07 -14.61 -39.40
CA ILE A 14 -33.99 -15.60 -39.48
C ILE A 14 -32.63 -14.93 -39.67
N GLU A 15 -32.52 -13.93 -40.56
CA GLU A 15 -31.27 -13.18 -40.76
C GLU A 15 -30.82 -12.49 -39.46
N LEU A 16 -31.76 -11.95 -38.69
CA LEU A 16 -31.45 -11.36 -37.38
C LEU A 16 -30.97 -12.40 -36.38
N LEU A 17 -31.66 -13.54 -36.32
CA LEU A 17 -31.38 -14.61 -35.37
C LEU A 17 -30.00 -15.23 -35.60
N VAL A 18 -29.60 -15.42 -36.86
CA VAL A 18 -28.26 -15.93 -37.19
C VAL A 18 -27.17 -14.96 -36.77
N VAL A 19 -27.36 -13.65 -37.00
CA VAL A 19 -26.37 -12.63 -36.64
C VAL A 19 -26.16 -12.58 -35.12
N ILE A 20 -27.24 -12.56 -34.34
CA ILE A 20 -27.12 -12.56 -32.87
C ILE A 20 -26.49 -13.86 -32.36
N ALA A 21 -26.77 -15.01 -33.00
CA ALA A 21 -26.16 -16.29 -32.63
C ALA A 21 -24.64 -16.29 -32.86
N ILE A 22 -24.18 -15.74 -33.99
CA ILE A 22 -22.74 -15.63 -34.27
C ILE A 22 -22.08 -14.69 -33.26
N ILE A 23 -22.67 -13.52 -32.97
CA ILE A 23 -22.12 -12.56 -31.99
C ILE A 23 -22.04 -13.21 -30.59
N ALA A 24 -23.06 -13.96 -30.19
CA ALA A 24 -23.08 -14.64 -28.90
C ALA A 24 -21.94 -15.67 -28.78
N VAL A 25 -21.69 -16.47 -29.82
CA VAL A 25 -20.56 -17.42 -29.85
C VAL A 25 -19.22 -16.70 -29.80
N LEU A 26 -19.04 -15.62 -30.56
CA LEU A 26 -17.81 -14.84 -30.55
C LEU A 26 -17.53 -14.25 -29.15
N ILE A 27 -18.52 -13.65 -28.50
CA ILE A 27 -18.36 -13.10 -27.15
C ILE A 27 -18.06 -14.20 -26.13
N ALA A 28 -18.75 -15.35 -26.23
CA ALA A 28 -18.53 -16.48 -25.33
C ALA A 28 -17.08 -17.00 -25.38
N LEU A 29 -16.45 -17.00 -26.56
CA LEU A 29 -15.06 -17.39 -26.74
C LEU A 29 -14.08 -16.30 -26.27
N LEU A 30 -14.45 -15.02 -26.39
CA LEU A 30 -13.60 -13.90 -26.00
C LEU A 30 -13.56 -13.65 -24.48
N LEU A 31 -14.67 -13.88 -23.77
CA LEU A 31 -14.77 -13.59 -22.34
C LEU A 31 -13.73 -14.29 -21.46
N PRO A 32 -13.46 -15.61 -21.57
CA PRO A 32 -12.42 -16.27 -20.78
C PRO A 32 -11.02 -15.75 -21.14
N ALA A 33 -10.76 -15.45 -22.41
CA ALA A 33 -9.47 -14.93 -22.87
C ALA A 33 -9.19 -13.51 -22.32
N VAL A 34 -10.20 -12.64 -22.29
CA VAL A 34 -10.06 -11.27 -21.75
C VAL A 34 -9.71 -11.28 -20.27
N GLN A 35 -10.23 -12.22 -19.47
CA GLN A 35 -9.89 -12.30 -18.05
C GLN A 35 -8.46 -12.77 -17.81
N GLN A 36 -7.98 -13.74 -18.60
CA GLN A 36 -6.58 -14.16 -18.55
C GLN A 36 -5.63 -13.01 -18.93
N ALA A 37 -5.98 -12.25 -19.97
CA ALA A 37 -5.21 -11.07 -20.37
C ALA A 37 -5.20 -9.98 -19.29
N ARG A 38 -6.34 -9.72 -18.65
CA ARG A 38 -6.44 -8.76 -17.53
C ARG A 38 -5.57 -9.19 -16.35
N GLU A 39 -5.61 -10.45 -15.94
CA GLU A 39 -4.77 -10.92 -14.84
C GLU A 39 -3.29 -10.92 -15.20
N ALA A 40 -2.94 -11.27 -16.45
CA ALA A 40 -1.56 -11.14 -16.92
C ALA A 40 -1.05 -9.69 -16.85
N ALA A 41 -1.90 -8.71 -17.21
CA ALA A 41 -1.57 -7.30 -17.08
C ALA A 41 -1.39 -6.88 -15.61
N ARG A 42 -2.30 -7.28 -14.72
CA ARG A 42 -2.20 -7.01 -13.27
C ARG A 42 -0.92 -7.58 -12.66
N ARG A 43 -0.57 -8.83 -12.99
CA ARG A 43 0.69 -9.45 -12.55
C ARG A 43 1.92 -8.72 -13.09
N SER A 44 1.86 -8.27 -14.34
CA SER A 44 2.94 -7.50 -14.96
C SER A 44 3.13 -6.16 -14.26
N GLN A 45 2.04 -5.51 -13.85
CA GLN A 45 2.09 -4.29 -13.05
C GLN A 45 2.70 -4.55 -11.66
N CYS A 46 2.30 -5.61 -10.96
CA CYS A 46 2.91 -5.95 -9.65
C CYS A 46 4.43 -6.20 -9.77
N ARG A 47 4.88 -6.87 -10.84
CA ARG A 47 6.32 -7.06 -11.11
C ARG A 47 7.01 -5.74 -11.45
N GLY A 48 6.35 -4.85 -12.19
CA GLY A 48 6.84 -3.51 -12.48
C GLY A 48 7.05 -2.69 -11.22
N ASN A 49 6.09 -2.72 -10.29
CA ASN A 49 6.19 -2.07 -8.99
C ASN A 49 7.40 -2.58 -8.19
N LEU A 50 7.59 -3.90 -8.11
CA LEU A 50 8.76 -4.50 -7.46
C LEU A 50 10.08 -4.06 -8.08
N LYS A 51 10.16 -3.95 -9.41
CA LYS A 51 11.37 -3.44 -10.09
C LYS A 51 11.66 -1.99 -9.71
N GLN A 52 10.63 -1.14 -9.70
CA GLN A 52 10.77 0.27 -9.30
C GLN A 52 11.18 0.39 -7.82
N ILE A 53 10.59 -0.42 -6.93
CA ILE A 53 10.99 -0.49 -5.51
C ILE A 53 12.44 -0.95 -5.38
N GLY A 54 12.86 -1.97 -6.13
CA GLY A 54 14.24 -2.46 -6.14
C GLY A 54 15.24 -1.38 -6.58
N LEU A 55 14.90 -0.60 -7.61
CA LEU A 55 15.70 0.55 -8.03
C LEU A 55 15.79 1.62 -6.94
N ALA A 56 14.66 1.94 -6.29
CA ALA A 56 14.63 2.87 -5.17
C ALA A 56 15.50 2.41 -4.00
N LEU A 57 15.48 1.11 -3.68
CA LEU A 57 16.34 0.51 -2.66
C LEU A 57 17.82 0.65 -2.99
N HIS A 58 18.23 0.39 -4.24
CA HIS A 58 19.61 0.58 -4.66
C HIS A 58 20.04 2.05 -4.66
N ASN A 59 19.16 2.97 -5.06
CA ASN A 59 19.43 4.40 -4.99
C ASN A 59 19.58 4.87 -3.54
N TYR A 60 18.73 4.37 -2.62
CA TYR A 60 18.87 4.63 -1.19
C TYR A 60 20.18 4.07 -0.64
N LEU A 61 20.53 2.83 -1.00
CA LEU A 61 21.78 2.20 -0.59
C LEU A 61 23.00 2.99 -1.05
N ASP A 62 23.00 3.53 -2.27
CA ASP A 62 24.12 4.32 -2.76
C ASP A 62 24.32 5.62 -1.96
N GLN A 63 23.23 6.26 -1.52
CA GLN A 63 23.31 7.49 -0.74
C GLN A 63 23.58 7.24 0.75
N SER A 64 22.86 6.30 1.36
CA SER A 64 22.86 6.04 2.81
C SER A 64 23.87 4.98 3.24
N LYS A 65 24.45 4.23 2.28
CA LYS A 65 25.39 3.11 2.48
C LYS A 65 24.83 1.95 3.32
N VAL A 66 23.53 1.93 3.55
CA VAL A 66 22.77 0.88 4.23
C VAL A 66 21.39 0.77 3.57
N PHE A 67 20.74 -0.40 3.65
CA PHE A 67 19.34 -0.54 3.25
C PHE A 67 18.40 0.11 4.28
N PRO A 68 17.20 0.56 3.87
CA PRO A 68 16.25 1.11 4.82
C PRO A 68 15.85 0.02 5.84
N PRO A 69 15.70 0.38 7.12
CA PRO A 69 15.19 -0.53 8.14
C PRO A 69 13.73 -0.89 7.86
N SER A 70 13.26 -2.08 8.25
CA SER A 70 11.83 -2.41 8.08
C SER A 70 10.94 -1.47 8.90
N ARG A 71 11.39 -1.14 10.11
CA ARG A 71 10.70 -0.27 11.07
C ARG A 71 11.71 0.57 11.86
N LEU A 72 11.28 1.75 12.27
CA LEU A 72 12.07 2.73 13.00
C LEU A 72 11.41 3.01 14.34
N ASN A 73 12.21 2.95 15.42
CA ASN A 73 11.80 3.25 16.79
C ASN A 73 10.44 2.63 17.12
N VAL A 74 10.34 1.30 16.94
CA VAL A 74 9.13 0.55 17.26
C VAL A 74 8.92 0.47 18.77
N GLY A 75 7.67 0.68 19.21
CA GLY A 75 7.27 0.35 20.58
C GLY A 75 7.50 -1.13 20.89
N ILE A 76 7.93 -1.44 22.11
CA ILE A 76 8.36 -2.78 22.53
C ILE A 76 7.25 -3.83 22.33
N VAL A 77 7.62 -4.98 21.76
CA VAL A 77 6.85 -6.23 21.79
C VAL A 77 7.63 -7.24 22.65
N GLY A 78 7.30 -7.33 23.94
CA GLY A 78 7.88 -8.33 24.85
C GLY A 78 7.54 -8.14 26.32
N TRP A 79 7.27 -9.26 27.02
CA TRP A 79 7.21 -9.37 28.47
C TRP A 79 8.64 -9.47 28.99
N ASN A 80 9.11 -8.50 29.79
CA ASN A 80 10.49 -8.31 30.29
C ASN A 80 11.39 -7.41 29.43
N TYR A 81 11.25 -6.10 29.61
CA TYR A 81 12.41 -5.22 29.85
C TYR A 81 12.01 -4.13 30.84
N GLY A 82 11.69 -4.56 32.06
CA GLY A 82 11.95 -3.76 33.26
C GLY A 82 13.46 -3.74 33.51
N GLY A 83 14.20 -3.12 32.60
CA GLY A 83 15.59 -2.76 32.80
C GLY A 83 15.62 -1.30 33.24
N SER A 84 15.56 -1.10 34.55
CA SER A 84 15.79 0.18 35.20
C SER A 84 16.98 0.92 34.58
N ASN A 85 16.77 2.19 34.21
CA ASN A 85 17.78 3.22 33.93
C ASN A 85 18.30 3.44 32.50
N LYS A 86 17.46 3.62 31.47
CA LYS A 86 17.82 4.51 30.34
C LYS A 86 16.57 5.29 29.89
N THR A 87 16.72 6.61 29.77
CA THR A 87 15.82 7.64 29.20
C THR A 87 14.61 7.14 28.41
N PRO A 88 13.42 7.77 28.49
CA PRO A 88 12.27 7.33 27.71
C PRO A 88 12.63 7.33 26.23
N LEU A 89 12.74 6.13 25.64
CA LEU A 89 12.95 5.99 24.22
C LEU A 89 11.63 6.38 23.56
N ARG A 90 11.55 7.62 23.09
CA ARG A 90 10.39 8.09 22.38
C ARG A 90 10.25 7.29 21.08
N TYR A 91 9.09 6.68 20.84
CA TYR A 91 8.86 5.87 19.63
C TYR A 91 8.11 6.65 18.56
N THR A 92 8.55 6.46 17.32
CA THR A 92 7.93 7.03 16.13
C THR A 92 7.14 5.99 15.33
N ASN A 93 7.35 4.68 15.55
CA ASN A 93 6.65 3.60 14.84
C ASN A 93 6.67 3.76 13.30
N ALA A 94 7.71 4.39 12.76
CA ALA A 94 7.79 4.69 11.32
C ALA A 94 8.21 3.44 10.54
N SER A 95 7.83 3.37 9.27
CA SER A 95 8.27 2.32 8.35
C SER A 95 9.42 2.81 7.47
N GLY A 96 10.33 1.91 7.10
CA GLY A 96 11.36 2.18 6.09
C GLY A 96 10.79 2.61 4.74
N TRP A 97 9.52 2.31 4.46
CA TRP A 97 8.86 2.79 3.24
C TRP A 97 8.86 4.32 3.16
N THR A 98 8.80 5.01 4.30
CA THR A 98 8.87 6.48 4.34
C THR A 98 10.22 7.00 3.82
N MET A 99 11.32 6.29 4.09
CA MET A 99 12.66 6.66 3.62
C MET A 99 12.84 6.49 2.12
N LEU A 100 12.06 5.62 1.49
CA LEU A 100 12.10 5.42 0.03
C LEU A 100 11.26 6.41 -0.76
N LEU A 101 10.37 7.18 -0.11
CA LEU A 101 9.47 8.11 -0.81
C LEU A 101 10.19 9.07 -1.77
N PRO A 102 11.34 9.69 -1.42
CA PRO A 102 12.06 10.55 -2.37
C PRO A 102 12.54 9.83 -3.64
N PHE A 103 12.81 8.53 -3.53
CA PHE A 103 13.30 7.68 -4.62
C PHE A 103 12.17 7.05 -5.45
N LEU A 104 10.92 7.26 -5.05
CA LEU A 104 9.70 6.79 -5.70
C LEU A 104 8.85 7.94 -6.24
N ASP A 105 9.48 9.08 -6.52
CA ASP A 105 8.83 10.34 -6.93
C ASP A 105 7.79 10.87 -5.93
N GLN A 106 7.87 10.47 -4.65
CA GLN A 106 6.99 10.91 -3.57
C GLN A 106 7.67 11.94 -2.64
N GLY A 107 8.56 12.77 -3.17
CA GLY A 107 9.33 13.75 -2.39
C GLY A 107 8.49 14.80 -1.66
N ALA A 108 7.30 15.13 -2.18
CA ALA A 108 6.37 16.04 -1.50
C ALA A 108 5.80 15.42 -0.21
N MET A 109 5.44 14.12 -0.25
CA MET A 109 4.96 13.42 0.95
C MET A 109 6.07 13.18 1.95
N TYR A 110 7.29 12.92 1.50
CA TYR A 110 8.45 12.82 2.39
C TYR A 110 8.64 14.11 3.21
N LYS A 111 8.57 15.27 2.55
CA LYS A 111 8.68 16.58 3.24
C LYS A 111 7.51 16.89 4.15
N ALA A 112 6.31 16.40 3.81
CA ALA A 112 5.13 16.60 4.63
C ALA A 112 5.12 15.70 5.88
N TYR A 113 5.85 14.58 5.84
CA TYR A 113 5.93 13.63 6.94
C TYR A 113 6.83 14.16 8.07
N ASP A 114 6.30 14.16 9.29
CA ASP A 114 7.07 14.54 10.47
C ASP A 114 7.84 13.33 11.00
N HIS A 115 9.13 13.29 10.70
CA HIS A 115 10.05 12.24 11.16
C HIS A 115 10.28 12.24 12.67
N LYS A 116 9.88 13.31 13.36
CA LYS A 116 9.89 13.45 14.81
C LYS A 116 8.50 13.26 15.39
N ALA A 117 7.56 12.65 14.68
CA ALA A 117 6.26 12.30 15.23
C ALA A 117 5.94 10.83 14.98
N ALA A 118 5.11 10.26 15.84
CA ALA A 118 4.62 8.91 15.68
C ALA A 118 3.82 8.77 14.38
N ALA A 119 4.00 7.63 13.71
CA ALA A 119 3.26 7.24 12.52
C ALA A 119 1.87 6.69 12.90
N SER A 120 1.79 5.98 14.02
CA SER A 120 0.59 5.30 14.48
C SER A 120 0.56 5.24 15.99
N TRP A 121 -0.65 5.15 16.51
CA TRP A 121 -0.91 4.70 17.86
C TRP A 121 -0.52 3.23 17.99
N SER A 122 0.04 2.87 19.14
CA SER A 122 0.25 1.50 19.56
C SER A 122 -0.41 1.26 20.92
N TYR A 123 -0.90 0.06 21.14
CA TYR A 123 -1.45 -0.36 22.42
C TYR A 123 -0.87 -1.74 22.73
N VAL A 124 0.14 -1.76 23.59
CA VAL A 124 0.86 -3.00 23.94
C VAL A 124 0.54 -3.33 25.39
N TYR A 125 0.04 -4.55 25.64
CA TYR A 125 -0.22 -5.10 26.97
C TYR A 125 -1.13 -4.25 27.89
N GLY A 126 -2.22 -3.69 27.37
CA GLY A 126 -3.22 -3.02 28.22
C GLY A 126 -2.89 -1.56 28.55
N VAL A 127 -1.69 -1.09 28.20
CA VAL A 127 -1.28 0.29 28.38
C VAL A 127 -1.41 0.98 27.02
N TYR A 128 -2.29 2.00 26.95
CA TYR A 128 -2.17 2.99 25.89
C TYR A 128 -0.70 3.44 25.92
N SER A 129 -0.04 3.49 24.78
CA SER A 129 1.32 4.02 24.69
C SER A 129 1.44 5.58 24.70
N PRO A 130 0.67 6.41 25.46
CA PRO A 130 0.92 7.85 25.54
C PRO A 130 2.17 8.34 26.27
N PRO A 131 2.81 7.69 27.25
CA PRO A 131 3.90 8.39 27.94
C PRO A 131 5.10 8.66 27.02
N ASP A 132 5.28 7.80 26.02
CA ASP A 132 6.55 7.68 25.30
C ASP A 132 6.39 7.75 23.76
N MET A 133 5.22 8.10 23.22
CA MET A 133 5.13 8.48 21.79
C MET A 133 5.79 9.83 21.57
N GLU A 134 6.60 9.92 20.52
CA GLU A 134 7.01 11.22 20.03
C GLU A 134 5.80 11.88 19.33
N GLY A 135 5.12 12.81 20.00
CA GLY A 135 3.99 13.56 19.41
C GLY A 135 2.68 12.77 19.22
N ASN A 136 1.69 13.44 18.60
CA ASN A 136 0.36 12.86 18.35
C ASN A 136 0.18 12.51 16.86
N PRO A 137 0.11 11.21 16.49
CA PRO A 137 0.01 10.78 15.10
C PRO A 137 -1.25 11.34 14.40
N ASP A 138 -2.36 11.55 15.11
CA ASP A 138 -3.63 12.03 14.53
C ASP A 138 -3.50 13.42 13.89
N THR A 139 -2.68 14.29 14.48
CA THR A 139 -2.53 15.69 14.05
C THR A 139 -1.46 15.91 12.98
N VAL A 140 -0.52 14.96 12.82
CA VAL A 140 0.63 15.08 11.90
C VAL A 140 0.60 13.98 10.85
N ASN A 141 1.01 12.75 11.19
CA ASN A 141 1.36 11.72 10.21
C ASN A 141 0.18 10.84 9.75
N ALA A 142 -0.90 10.76 10.53
CA ALA A 142 -2.04 9.89 10.23
C ALA A 142 -2.66 10.17 8.86
N LYS A 143 -2.68 11.43 8.42
CA LYS A 143 -3.19 11.83 7.09
C LYS A 143 -2.32 11.28 5.96
N ILE A 144 -1.00 11.29 6.15
CA ILE A 144 -0.04 10.85 5.14
C ILE A 144 -0.08 9.33 5.01
N ILE A 145 -0.14 8.61 6.12
CA ILE A 145 -0.12 7.14 6.11
C ILE A 145 -1.44 6.54 5.59
N LYS A 146 -2.52 7.32 5.57
CA LYS A 146 -3.77 6.97 4.87
C LYS A 146 -3.69 7.18 3.35
N THR A 147 -2.66 7.84 2.84
CA THR A 147 -2.55 8.09 1.41
C THR A 147 -2.14 6.81 0.70
N ARG A 148 -2.94 6.38 -0.27
CA ARG A 148 -2.66 5.20 -1.08
C ARG A 148 -1.64 5.52 -2.15
N LEU A 149 -0.61 4.69 -2.25
CA LEU A 149 0.40 4.78 -3.29
C LEU A 149 0.34 3.51 -4.14
N PRO A 150 -0.05 3.62 -5.44
CA PRO A 150 -0.17 2.46 -6.32
C PRO A 150 1.12 1.66 -6.46
N ILE A 151 2.27 2.28 -6.21
CA ILE A 151 3.59 1.62 -6.20
C ILE A 151 3.70 0.56 -5.10
N PHE A 152 2.99 0.74 -3.99
CA PHE A 152 2.98 -0.19 -2.86
C PHE A 152 1.84 -1.21 -2.92
N GLU A 153 1.00 -1.14 -3.95
CA GLU A 153 -0.17 -2.00 -4.11
C GLU A 153 0.00 -2.93 -5.30
N CYS A 154 -0.32 -4.20 -5.11
CA CYS A 154 -0.37 -5.18 -6.20
C CYS A 154 -1.82 -5.33 -6.66
N PRO A 155 -2.20 -4.91 -7.88
CA PRO A 155 -3.57 -5.04 -8.36
C PRO A 155 -4.09 -6.49 -8.46
N SER A 156 -3.21 -7.49 -8.42
CA SER A 156 -3.59 -8.91 -8.35
C SER A 156 -4.02 -9.35 -6.95
N ASP A 157 -3.79 -8.56 -5.90
CA ASP A 157 -4.25 -8.88 -4.56
C ASP A 157 -5.73 -8.47 -4.38
N PRO A 158 -6.65 -9.41 -4.06
CA PRO A 158 -8.07 -9.10 -3.87
C PRO A 158 -8.39 -8.40 -2.54
N ASN A 159 -7.43 -8.30 -1.62
CA ASN A 159 -7.68 -7.74 -0.29
C ASN A 159 -7.89 -6.22 -0.31
N PRO A 160 -8.62 -5.65 0.67
CA PRO A 160 -8.88 -4.21 0.74
C PRO A 160 -7.59 -3.38 0.80
N ASN A 161 -7.58 -2.20 0.18
CA ASN A 161 -6.39 -1.32 0.15
C ASN A 161 -6.13 -0.59 1.48
N PHE A 162 -7.03 -0.72 2.43
CA PHE A 162 -6.92 -0.18 3.77
C PHE A 162 -7.02 -1.31 4.78
N TYR A 163 -6.30 -1.20 5.89
CA TYR A 163 -6.50 -2.11 6.99
C TYR A 163 -7.87 -1.84 7.64
N PRO A 164 -8.81 -2.80 7.59
CA PRO A 164 -10.22 -2.53 7.88
C PRO A 164 -10.51 -2.35 9.38
N ASN A 165 -9.66 -2.92 10.24
CA ASN A 165 -9.86 -2.92 11.68
C ASN A 165 -8.88 -1.96 12.36
N ILE A 166 -9.32 -1.35 13.46
CA ILE A 166 -8.37 -0.89 14.47
C ILE A 166 -7.81 -2.15 15.11
N ASP A 167 -6.51 -2.44 14.91
CA ASP A 167 -5.89 -3.50 15.69
C ASP A 167 -5.75 -2.98 17.12
N GLN A 168 -6.01 -3.84 18.11
CA GLN A 168 -5.72 -3.51 19.49
C GLN A 168 -4.24 -3.23 19.70
N TYR A 169 -3.34 -3.62 18.80
CA TYR A 169 -1.90 -3.37 18.95
C TYR A 169 -1.37 -2.15 18.18
N TYR A 170 -1.98 -1.81 17.04
CA TYR A 170 -1.57 -0.69 16.20
C TYR A 170 -2.78 -0.07 15.50
N SER A 171 -2.95 1.25 15.65
CA SER A 171 -3.99 2.01 14.95
C SER A 171 -3.45 3.33 14.42
N ILE A 172 -3.95 3.78 13.27
CA ILE A 172 -3.59 5.09 12.73
C ILE A 172 -4.30 6.23 13.46
N SER A 173 -5.47 5.93 14.03
CA SER A 173 -6.26 6.92 14.76
C SER A 173 -7.13 6.27 15.83
N SER A 174 -7.46 7.04 16.86
CA SER A 174 -8.43 6.67 17.89
C SER A 174 -9.87 6.56 17.37
N THR A 175 -10.18 7.12 16.19
CA THR A 175 -11.57 7.33 15.71
C THR A 175 -11.84 6.88 14.27
N THR A 176 -10.84 6.42 13.51
CA THR A 176 -11.02 5.96 12.11
C THR A 176 -10.25 4.69 11.82
N SER A 177 -10.80 3.86 10.92
CA SER A 177 -10.16 2.67 10.36
C SER A 177 -8.80 3.00 9.70
N GLY A 178 -7.93 1.98 9.67
CA GLY A 178 -6.47 2.09 9.65
C GLY A 178 -5.79 2.68 8.40
N GLY A 179 -4.53 2.30 8.20
CA GLY A 179 -3.65 2.90 7.17
C GLY A 179 -3.80 2.30 5.78
N ALA A 180 -3.21 2.99 4.81
CA ALA A 180 -3.01 2.44 3.49
C ALA A 180 -2.15 1.17 3.61
N ARG A 181 -2.64 0.08 3.04
CA ARG A 181 -1.97 -1.21 3.08
C ARG A 181 -0.91 -1.28 1.98
N THR A 182 0.16 -2.02 2.25
CA THR A 182 1.14 -2.40 1.23
C THR A 182 1.13 -3.91 1.01
N ASN A 183 1.42 -4.31 -0.23
CA ASN A 183 1.61 -5.71 -0.64
C ASN A 183 3.06 -6.18 -0.53
N TYR A 184 3.97 -5.26 -0.26
CA TYR A 184 5.40 -5.49 -0.26
C TYR A 184 5.92 -5.15 1.14
N ASP A 185 6.77 -5.98 1.69
CA ASP A 185 7.30 -5.76 3.04
C ASP A 185 8.81 -5.94 3.08
N PHE A 186 9.45 -5.25 4.02
CA PHE A 186 10.84 -5.43 4.36
C PHE A 186 10.91 -6.48 5.47
N ASN A 187 11.31 -7.70 5.15
CA ASN A 187 11.65 -8.67 6.18
C ASN A 187 13.14 -8.61 6.46
N ILE A 188 13.51 -8.00 7.58
CA ILE A 188 14.82 -8.18 8.20
C ILE A 188 14.66 -9.09 9.41
N GLN A 189 15.65 -9.95 9.62
CA GLN A 189 15.62 -11.00 10.62
C GLN A 189 15.43 -10.40 12.02
N TYR A 190 14.69 -11.11 12.89
CA TYR A 190 14.24 -10.63 14.22
C TYR A 190 15.36 -10.04 15.12
N LEU A 191 16.63 -10.38 14.86
CA LEU A 191 17.79 -9.95 15.63
C LEU A 191 18.34 -8.57 15.21
N GLU A 192 18.04 -8.08 13.99
CA GLU A 192 18.51 -6.76 13.54
C GLU A 192 17.68 -5.60 14.11
N TYR A 193 16.45 -5.86 14.57
CA TYR A 193 15.54 -4.89 15.20
C TYR A 193 16.15 -4.20 16.43
N TYR A 194 17.01 -4.89 17.19
CA TYR A 194 17.56 -4.36 18.43
C TYR A 194 18.80 -3.46 18.24
N TYR A 195 19.47 -3.55 17.09
CA TYR A 195 20.76 -2.87 16.87
C TYR A 195 20.65 -1.60 16.00
N GLN A 196 19.49 -1.32 15.41
CA GLN A 196 19.27 -0.11 14.60
C GLN A 196 18.93 1.15 15.44
N GLY A 197 19.15 1.12 16.75
CA GLY A 197 19.15 2.30 17.62
C GLY A 197 20.35 3.24 17.43
N CYS A 198 20.96 3.29 16.24
CA CYS A 198 21.98 4.29 15.94
C CYS A 198 21.29 5.61 15.60
N ALA A 199 21.51 6.58 16.49
CA ALA A 199 21.04 7.95 16.41
C ALA A 199 21.22 8.57 15.01
N PHE A 200 20.15 9.19 14.52
CA PHE A 200 20.20 10.30 13.59
C PHE A 200 20.11 11.61 14.37
#